data_AF-A0A921BAG5-F1
#
_entry.id   AF-A0A921BAG5-F1
#
_cell.length_a   1.000
_cell.length_b   1.000
_cell.length_c   1.000
_cell.angle_alpha   90.00
_cell.angle_beta   90.00
_cell.angle_gamma   90.00
#
_symmetry.space_group_name_H-M   'P 1'
#
loop_
_entity.id
_entity.type
_entity.pdbx_description
1 polymer ?
#
loop_
_entity_poly.entity_id
_entity_poly.type
_entity_poly.pdbx_seq_one_letter_code
_entity_poly.pdbx_strand_id
1 'polypeptide(L)' 'MKSQTNELQVPASAEIVLEGVIEPDEIADEGPYGDHTGYYNEVEQFPVFTVKL' A
#
# COMPACT_ATOMS: atom_id res chain seq x y z
N MET A 1 10.06 -7.43 -14.52
CA MET A 1 11.24 -6.54 -14.38
C MET A 1 11.61 -6.52 -12.90
N LYS A 2 12.90 -6.43 -12.55
CA LYS A 2 13.32 -6.34 -11.14
C LYS A 2 13.05 -4.91 -10.63
N SER A 3 12.56 -4.80 -9.40
CA SER A 3 12.38 -3.53 -8.68
C SER A 3 13.72 -2.84 -8.41
N GLN A 4 13.71 -1.53 -8.17
CA GLN A 4 14.92 -0.72 -7.97
C GLN A 4 15.44 -0.79 -6.53
N THR A 5 14.54 -0.81 -5.55
CA THR A 5 14.85 -0.67 -4.12
C THR A 5 14.84 -1.99 -3.37
N ASN A 6 14.42 -3.08 -4.02
CA ASN A 6 14.29 -4.41 -3.41
C ASN A 6 14.34 -5.53 -4.46
N GLU A 7 14.24 -6.78 -4.02
CA GLU A 7 14.37 -7.98 -4.86
C GLU A 7 13.05 -8.46 -5.50
N LEU A 8 11.94 -7.74 -5.31
CA LEU A 8 10.64 -8.12 -5.89
C LEU A 8 10.62 -7.87 -7.40
N GLN A 9 9.77 -8.61 -8.11
CA GLN A 9 9.53 -8.41 -9.53
C GLN A 9 8.19 -7.74 -9.76
N VAL A 10 8.16 -6.84 -10.73
CA VAL A 10 6.95 -6.13 -11.19
C VAL A 10 6.71 -6.35 -12.68
N PRO A 11 5.46 -6.22 -13.17
CA PRO A 11 5.17 -6.27 -14.60
C PRO A 11 5.99 -5.22 -15.36
N ALA A 12 6.69 -5.64 -16.42
CA ALA A 12 7.59 -4.75 -17.16
C ALA A 12 6.86 -3.63 -17.92
N SER A 13 5.56 -3.80 -18.15
CA SER A 13 4.71 -2.84 -18.87
C SER A 13 3.71 -2.15 -17.93
N ALA A 14 3.94 -2.16 -16.62
CA ALA A 14 3.11 -1.36 -15.70
C ALA A 14 3.34 0.14 -15.99
N GLU A 15 2.26 0.92 -16.06
CA GLU A 15 2.35 2.37 -16.24
C GLU A 15 2.96 3.08 -15.03
N ILE A 16 2.63 2.58 -13.82
CA ILE A 16 3.09 3.13 -12.55
C ILE A 16 3.50 1.98 -11.64
N VAL A 17 4.65 2.12 -10.98
CA VAL A 17 5.14 1.24 -9.92
C VAL A 17 5.49 2.10 -8.72
N LEU A 18 4.97 1.77 -7.55
CA LEU A 18 5.38 2.34 -6.28
C LEU A 18 6.14 1.28 -5.50
N GLU A 19 7.37 1.60 -5.11
CA GLU A 19 8.22 0.74 -4.29
C GLU A 19 8.44 1.39 -2.92
N GLY A 20 8.64 0.59 -1.88
CA GLY A 20 8.75 1.12 -0.54
C GLY A 20 8.85 0.05 0.53
N VAL A 21 8.57 0.43 1.76
CA VAL A 21 8.64 -0.43 2.94
C VAL A 21 7.43 -0.22 3.84
N ILE A 22 7.13 -1.25 4.63
CA ILE A 22 6.22 -1.18 5.76
C ILE A 22 7.08 -1.38 7.01
N GLU A 23 7.13 -0.37 7.87
CA GLU A 23 7.78 -0.49 9.17
C GLU A 23 6.81 -1.20 10.14
N PRO A 24 7.21 -2.26 10.86
CA PRO A 24 6.28 -3.11 11.61
C PRO A 24 5.39 -2.39 12.62
N ASP A 25 5.89 -1.31 13.20
CA ASP A 25 5.23 -0.55 14.27
C ASP A 25 4.58 0.76 13.79
N GLU A 26 4.69 1.08 12.49
CA GLU A 26 4.10 2.29 11.93
C GLU A 26 2.67 2.00 11.44
N ILE A 27 1.70 2.46 12.23
CA ILE A 27 0.26 2.27 11.96
C ILE A 27 -0.48 3.60 11.95
N ALA A 28 -1.57 3.67 11.19
CA ALA A 28 -2.46 4.82 11.10
C ALA A 28 -3.93 4.40 10.95
N ASP A 29 -4.83 5.32 11.25
CA ASP A 29 -6.28 5.15 11.05
C ASP A 29 -6.59 5.12 9.53
N GLU A 30 -7.24 4.05 9.08
CA GLU A 30 -7.75 3.85 7.72
C GLU A 30 -9.27 3.99 7.71
N GLY A 31 -9.79 4.63 6.65
CA GLY A 31 -11.22 4.83 6.49
C GLY A 31 -11.78 6.07 7.21
N PRO A 32 -13.12 6.17 7.32
CA PRO A 32 -14.09 5.24 6.74
C PRO A 32 -14.13 5.38 5.21
N TYR A 33 -14.32 4.26 4.52
CA TYR A 33 -14.47 4.18 3.07
C TYR A 33 -15.71 3.36 2.69
N GLY A 34 -16.30 3.71 1.55
CA GLY A 34 -17.36 2.90 0.96
C GLY A 34 -16.77 1.63 0.34
N ASP A 35 -17.37 0.48 0.61
CA ASP A 35 -16.92 -0.80 0.09
C ASP A 35 -17.95 -1.47 -0.85
N HIS A 36 -17.63 -2.68 -1.29
CA HIS A 36 -18.46 -3.46 -2.22
C HIS A 36 -19.84 -3.86 -1.68
N THR A 37 -20.11 -3.70 -0.38
CA THR A 37 -21.44 -3.91 0.22
C THR A 37 -22.39 -2.74 -0.04
N GLY A 38 -21.86 -1.61 -0.48
CA GLY A 38 -22.61 -0.37 -0.67
C GLY A 38 -22.74 0.48 0.59
N TYR A 39 -22.02 0.13 1.67
CA TYR A 39 -21.99 0.87 2.94
C TYR A 39 -20.56 1.33 3.26
N TYR A 40 -20.43 2.22 4.23
CA TYR A 40 -19.14 2.61 4.79
C TYR A 40 -18.68 1.56 5.81
N ASN A 41 -17.40 1.21 5.78
CA ASN A 41 -16.75 0.55 6.92
C ASN A 41 -16.49 1.56 8.05
N GLU A 42 -16.14 1.04 9.22
CA GLU A 42 -15.67 1.86 10.35
C GLU A 42 -14.17 2.13 10.20
N VAL A 43 -13.66 3.09 10.97
CA VAL A 43 -12.22 3.38 11.05
C VAL A 43 -11.49 2.24 11.78
N GLU A 44 -10.37 1.78 11.22
CA GLU A 44 -9.52 0.75 11.81
C GLU A 44 -8.02 1.08 11.63
N GLN A 45 -7.14 0.46 12.44
CA GLN A 45 -5.69 0.71 12.36
C GLN A 45 -5.02 -0.22 11.35
N PHE A 46 -4.27 0.35 10.41
CA PHE A 46 -3.50 -0.39 9.40
C PHE A 46 -2.04 0.07 9.31
N PRO A 47 -1.12 -0.78 8.79
CA PRO A 47 0.25 -0.39 8.55
C PRO A 47 0.39 0.72 7.51
N VAL A 48 1.33 1.63 7.73
CA VAL A 48 1.68 2.69 6.78
C VAL A 48 2.68 2.17 5.74
N PHE A 49 2.44 2.45 4.47
CA PHE A 49 3.38 2.19 3.39
C PHE A 49 4.19 3.45 3.06
N THR A 50 5.49 3.42 3.35
CA THR A 50 6.41 4.51 3.00
C THR A 50 7.05 4.24 1.65
N VAL A 51 6.71 5.06 0.65
CA VAL A 51 7.32 5.01 -0.69
C VAL A 51 8.80 5.40 -0.60
N LYS A 52 9.68 4.61 -1.21
CA LYS A 52 11.12 4.86 -1.31
C LYS A 52 11.47 5.21 -2.76
N LEU A 53 12.28 6.27 -2.92
CA LEU A 53 12.85 6.70 -4.20
C LEU A 53 14.22 6.07 -4.41
#